data_AF-A0A9X4IS43-F1
#
_entry.id   AF-A0A9X4IS43-F1
#
_cell.length_a   1.000
_cell.length_b   1.000
_cell.length_c   1.000
_cell.angle_alpha   90.00
_cell.angle_beta   90.00
_cell.angle_gamma   90.00
#
_symmetry.space_group_name_H-M   'P 1'
#
loop_
_entity.id
_entity.type
_entity.pdbx_description
1 polymer ?
#
loop_
_entity_poly.entity_id
_entity_poly.type
_entity_poly.pdbx_seq_one_letter_code
_entity_poly.pdbx_strand_id
1 'polypeptide(L)'
;MFGHRKWNGIKVRYYLLILLGWVISIGMVYWQNHSSYQTMSAVEELGNSVDELRSSLYFKEPYRSARANDLALNIQLLYSLRLQLEVEHRVHLFQPDIQQLLHVTDRYIQLTRSYLSIELKIQELVEQLKLLRDKPTTPPEVQQKYTTLGAYVFEAMFSDMEQNPQIYRTLDRLYVEAQQLPPAQKQELEQSLAQASELLNQYAQGAYLVQNLLRHSIYQQITHVEDQYHYLLKSYGYVITAISAIAMLLMGWLLSIPKRVTVEVEPVEADKEEAVLKEPEARRIEANDAIDMASPVPKYVDSKINIEQMLDALNGDNDSVKMLLGVFIQDHSQDAEQLEMLIHSDRKRAQRRVHSLKSVAANLGAEGLKQISYEIEQVLDKGSMPSEKQLHLLAKYLSSTIESAQLHLDE
;
A
#
# COMPACT_ATOMS: atom_id res chain seq x y z
N MET A 1 -37.82 49.26 14.60
CA MET A 1 -37.79 48.06 15.48
C MET A 1 -38.34 46.87 14.70
N PHE A 2 -37.89 45.64 14.97
CA PHE A 2 -38.05 44.46 14.09
C PHE A 2 -39.46 44.22 13.51
N GLY A 3 -39.58 44.30 12.18
CA GLY A 3 -40.74 43.80 11.44
C GLY A 3 -40.66 42.28 11.29
N HIS A 4 -41.35 41.52 12.14
CA HIS A 4 -41.38 40.05 12.07
C HIS A 4 -42.12 39.55 10.81
N ARG A 5 -41.35 39.37 9.74
CA ARG A 5 -41.76 38.71 8.48
C ARG A 5 -42.11 37.24 8.76
N LYS A 6 -43.37 36.98 9.15
CA LYS A 6 -43.93 35.63 9.34
C LYS A 6 -43.75 34.81 8.06
N TRP A 7 -42.71 33.98 8.01
CA TRP A 7 -42.57 32.91 7.02
C TRP A 7 -43.66 31.87 7.27
N ASN A 8 -44.26 31.34 6.20
CA ASN A 8 -45.22 30.25 6.31
C ASN A 8 -44.49 29.01 6.86
N GLY A 9 -44.70 28.66 8.13
CA GLY A 9 -43.98 27.58 8.82
C GLY A 9 -44.04 26.21 8.13
N ILE A 10 -45.06 26.00 7.29
CA ILE A 10 -45.19 24.85 6.39
C ILE A 10 -44.04 24.80 5.36
N LYS A 11 -43.72 25.91 4.67
CA LYS A 11 -42.57 25.96 3.73
C LYS A 11 -41.24 25.76 4.47
N VAL A 12 -41.08 26.33 5.68
CA VAL A 12 -39.88 26.14 6.51
C VAL A 12 -39.65 24.66 6.85
N ARG A 13 -40.70 23.93 7.26
CA ARG A 13 -40.63 22.50 7.53
C ARG A 13 -40.16 21.69 6.32
N TYR A 14 -40.68 21.97 5.13
CA TYR A 14 -40.23 21.27 3.91
C TYR A 14 -38.77 21.58 3.55
N TYR A 15 -38.30 22.82 3.70
CA TYR A 15 -36.87 23.12 3.50
C TYR A 15 -35.97 22.34 4.47
N LEU A 16 -36.34 22.25 5.75
CA LEU A 16 -35.57 21.49 6.75
C LEU A 16 -35.53 19.99 6.42
N LEU A 17 -36.64 19.41 5.93
CA LEU A 17 -36.68 18.00 5.52
C LEU A 17 -35.81 17.72 4.27
N ILE A 18 -35.86 18.60 3.26
CA ILE A 18 -35.04 18.47 2.06
C ILE A 18 -33.54 18.60 2.41
N LEU A 19 -33.18 19.58 3.23
CA LEU A 19 -31.79 19.79 3.68
C LEU A 19 -31.29 18.61 4.50
N LEU A 20 -32.08 18.10 5.44
CA LEU A 20 -31.72 16.94 6.27
C LEU A 20 -31.55 15.67 5.42
N GLY A 21 -32.42 15.43 4.45
CA GLY A 21 -32.28 14.31 3.50
C GLY A 21 -31.03 14.43 2.62
N TRP A 22 -30.71 15.65 2.15
CA TRP A 22 -29.49 15.92 1.38
C TRP A 22 -28.22 15.71 2.21
N VAL A 23 -28.18 16.19 3.46
CA VAL A 23 -27.04 15.96 4.38
C VAL A 23 -26.82 14.47 4.66
N ILE A 24 -27.89 13.71 4.95
CA ILE A 24 -27.78 12.25 5.14
C ILE A 24 -27.27 11.55 3.87
N SER A 25 -27.78 11.96 2.70
CA SER A 25 -27.36 11.37 1.41
C SER A 25 -25.88 11.62 1.12
N ILE A 26 -25.38 12.85 1.34
CA ILE A 26 -23.96 13.16 1.18
C ILE A 26 -23.11 12.47 2.23
N GLY A 27 -23.54 12.41 3.49
CA GLY A 27 -22.82 11.70 4.56
C GLY A 27 -22.61 10.22 4.24
N MET A 28 -23.65 9.56 3.74
CA MET A 28 -23.58 8.16 3.30
C MET A 28 -22.60 7.97 2.13
N VAL A 29 -22.67 8.80 1.09
CA VAL A 29 -21.76 8.69 -0.07
C VAL A 29 -20.32 9.06 0.31
N TYR A 30 -20.10 10.02 1.22
CA TYR A 30 -18.78 10.36 1.74
C TYR A 30 -18.15 9.20 2.52
N TRP A 31 -18.90 8.55 3.41
CA TRP A 31 -18.46 7.38 4.15
C TRP A 31 -18.12 6.20 3.22
N GLN A 32 -19.00 5.92 2.26
CA GLN A 32 -18.78 4.90 1.24
C GLN A 32 -17.53 5.20 0.38
N ASN A 33 -17.33 6.46 -0.02
CA ASN A 33 -16.17 6.91 -0.78
C ASN A 33 -14.86 6.78 0.02
N HIS A 34 -14.89 7.10 1.32
CA HIS A 34 -13.74 6.95 2.20
C HIS A 34 -13.32 5.48 2.34
N SER A 35 -14.27 4.60 2.69
CA SER A 35 -14.04 3.14 2.73
C SER A 35 -13.52 2.61 1.38
N SER A 36 -14.16 3.00 0.27
CA SER A 36 -13.72 2.56 -1.08
C SER A 36 -12.30 3.04 -1.42
N TYR A 37 -11.86 4.19 -0.90
CA TYR A 37 -10.50 4.69 -1.05
C TYR A 37 -9.50 3.92 -0.18
N GLN A 38 -9.88 3.57 1.06
CA GLN A 38 -9.07 2.73 1.95
C GLN A 38 -8.84 1.34 1.35
N THR A 39 -9.90 0.67 0.87
CA THR A 39 -9.76 -0.64 0.23
C THR A 39 -8.97 -0.56 -1.08
N MET A 40 -9.12 0.52 -1.86
CA MET A 40 -8.30 0.74 -3.07
C MET A 40 -6.80 0.87 -2.72
N SER A 41 -6.46 1.69 -1.73
CA SER A 41 -5.07 1.88 -1.29
C SER A 41 -4.43 0.57 -0.81
N ALA A 42 -5.19 -0.29 -0.14
CA ALA A 42 -4.72 -1.62 0.28
C ALA A 42 -4.52 -2.58 -0.92
N VAL A 43 -5.28 -2.44 -2.01
CA VAL A 43 -5.04 -3.18 -3.27
C VAL A 43 -3.80 -2.65 -3.99
N GLU A 44 -3.59 -1.33 -4.05
CA GLU A 44 -2.38 -0.73 -4.63
C GLU A 44 -1.11 -1.17 -3.84
N GLU A 45 -1.17 -1.21 -2.51
CA GLU A 45 -0.06 -1.65 -1.66
C GLU A 45 0.24 -3.16 -1.83
N LEU A 46 -0.81 -3.99 -1.87
CA LEU A 46 -0.71 -5.40 -2.25
C LEU A 46 -0.08 -5.56 -3.64
N GLY A 47 -0.49 -4.73 -4.60
CA GLY A 47 0.03 -4.72 -5.96
C GLY A 47 1.52 -4.40 -6.02
N ASN A 48 1.96 -3.36 -5.31
CA ASN A 48 3.37 -2.99 -5.20
C ASN A 48 4.21 -4.13 -4.57
N SER A 49 3.74 -4.75 -3.49
CA SER A 49 4.42 -5.90 -2.85
C SER A 49 4.55 -7.11 -3.80
N VAL A 50 3.50 -7.40 -4.58
CA VAL A 50 3.49 -8.46 -5.60
C VAL A 50 4.46 -8.17 -6.75
N ASP A 51 4.56 -6.91 -7.18
CA ASP A 51 5.48 -6.45 -8.22
C ASP A 51 6.94 -6.42 -7.74
N GLU A 52 7.19 -6.09 -6.48
CA GLU A 52 8.52 -6.16 -5.86
C GLU A 52 9.00 -7.62 -5.77
N LEU A 53 8.15 -8.54 -5.28
CA LEU A 53 8.39 -9.97 -5.34
C LEU A 53 8.62 -10.46 -6.78
N ARG A 54 7.90 -9.93 -7.78
CA ARG A 54 8.19 -10.26 -9.19
C ARG A 54 9.56 -9.73 -9.61
N SER A 55 9.97 -8.56 -9.13
CA SER A 55 11.25 -7.93 -9.49
C SER A 55 12.46 -8.77 -9.05
N SER A 56 12.40 -9.38 -7.85
CA SER A 56 13.46 -10.26 -7.34
C SER A 56 13.62 -11.54 -8.16
N LEU A 57 12.55 -11.98 -8.86
CA LEU A 57 12.58 -13.16 -9.72
C LEU A 57 13.22 -12.93 -11.10
N TYR A 58 13.71 -11.72 -11.41
CA TYR A 58 14.46 -11.43 -12.65
C TYR A 58 15.99 -11.51 -12.51
N PHE A 59 16.55 -11.61 -11.30
CA PHE A 59 17.98 -11.84 -11.13
C PHE A 59 18.38 -13.25 -11.60
N LYS A 60 19.61 -13.42 -12.11
CA LYS A 60 20.17 -14.74 -12.39
C LYS A 60 20.82 -15.34 -11.14
N GLU A 61 20.90 -16.66 -11.06
CA GLU A 61 21.83 -17.34 -10.16
C GLU A 61 23.28 -16.83 -10.33
N PRO A 62 24.11 -16.85 -9.27
CA PRO A 62 23.79 -17.24 -7.88
C PRO A 62 23.11 -16.14 -7.05
N TYR A 63 22.93 -14.94 -7.61
CA TYR A 63 22.48 -13.76 -6.86
C TYR A 63 21.04 -13.85 -6.30
N ARG A 64 20.25 -14.84 -6.74
CA ARG A 64 18.90 -15.13 -6.25
C ARG A 64 18.91 -15.69 -4.82
N SER A 65 19.66 -16.76 -4.57
CA SER A 65 19.64 -17.46 -3.27
C SER A 65 20.16 -16.56 -2.14
N ALA A 66 21.14 -15.71 -2.43
CA ALA A 66 21.64 -14.70 -1.49
C ALA A 66 20.57 -13.71 -0.97
N ARG A 67 19.39 -13.64 -1.63
CA ARG A 67 18.22 -12.84 -1.22
C ARG A 67 17.03 -13.68 -0.75
N ALA A 68 17.27 -14.94 -0.35
CA ALA A 68 16.22 -15.81 0.21
C ALA A 68 15.58 -15.22 1.49
N ASN A 69 16.34 -14.50 2.31
CA ASN A 69 15.81 -13.83 3.51
C ASN A 69 14.90 -12.64 3.15
N ASP A 70 15.29 -11.82 2.17
CA ASP A 70 14.48 -10.74 1.61
C ASP A 70 13.16 -11.27 1.03
N LEU A 71 13.23 -12.40 0.30
CA LEU A 71 12.06 -13.12 -0.19
C LEU A 71 11.15 -13.60 0.94
N ALA A 72 11.70 -14.09 2.05
CA ALA A 72 10.92 -14.53 3.22
C ALA A 72 10.14 -13.36 3.84
N LEU A 73 10.81 -12.22 4.06
CA LEU A 73 10.18 -10.99 4.56
C LEU A 73 9.07 -10.51 3.63
N ASN A 74 9.34 -10.41 2.32
CA ASN A 74 8.35 -9.88 1.38
C ASN A 74 7.15 -10.81 1.19
N ILE A 75 7.30 -12.13 1.39
CA ILE A 75 6.18 -13.08 1.49
C ILE A 75 5.34 -12.84 2.76
N GLN A 76 5.97 -12.47 3.88
CA GLN A 76 5.27 -12.17 5.13
C GLN A 76 4.50 -10.84 5.03
N LEU A 77 5.10 -9.80 4.44
CA LEU A 77 4.45 -8.54 4.11
C LEU A 77 3.26 -8.75 3.15
N LEU A 78 3.43 -9.53 2.09
CA LEU A 78 2.33 -9.85 1.18
C LEU A 78 1.17 -10.57 1.90
N TYR A 79 1.48 -11.42 2.88
CA TYR A 79 0.48 -12.14 3.67
C TYR A 79 -0.25 -11.22 4.66
N SER A 80 0.42 -10.25 5.31
CA SER A 80 -0.25 -9.27 6.18
C SER A 80 -1.17 -8.33 5.37
N LEU A 81 -0.71 -7.81 4.23
CA LEU A 81 -1.54 -7.02 3.31
C LEU A 81 -2.77 -7.78 2.83
N ARG A 82 -2.62 -9.08 2.53
CA ARG A 82 -3.74 -9.99 2.18
C ARG A 82 -4.73 -10.21 3.32
N LEU A 83 -4.30 -10.15 4.58
CA LEU A 83 -5.19 -10.23 5.74
C LEU A 83 -5.92 -8.89 5.98
N GLN A 84 -5.18 -7.78 5.96
CA GLN A 84 -5.71 -6.41 6.08
C GLN A 84 -6.80 -6.14 5.04
N LEU A 85 -6.56 -6.52 3.78
CA LEU A 85 -7.52 -6.38 2.69
C LEU A 85 -8.81 -7.22 2.90
N GLU A 86 -8.72 -8.38 3.56
CA GLU A 86 -9.92 -9.16 3.92
C GLU A 86 -10.72 -8.48 5.05
N VAL A 87 -10.05 -7.88 6.03
CA VAL A 87 -10.69 -7.14 7.13
C VAL A 87 -11.41 -5.90 6.61
N GLU A 88 -10.74 -5.08 5.80
CA GLU A 88 -11.28 -3.83 5.24
C GLU A 88 -12.55 -4.05 4.39
N HIS A 89 -12.62 -5.17 3.66
CA HIS A 89 -13.74 -5.49 2.77
C HIS A 89 -14.99 -6.03 3.49
N ARG A 90 -14.86 -6.61 4.70
CA ARG A 90 -15.91 -7.40 5.37
C ARG A 90 -17.16 -6.62 5.80
N VAL A 91 -17.21 -5.30 5.63
CA VAL A 91 -18.16 -4.41 6.35
C VAL A 91 -19.16 -3.67 5.43
N HIS A 92 -18.96 -3.61 4.11
CA HIS A 92 -19.65 -2.64 3.25
C HIS A 92 -20.48 -3.23 2.09
N LEU A 93 -21.69 -2.69 1.92
CA LEU A 93 -22.50 -2.84 0.69
C LEU A 93 -21.89 -1.98 -0.43
N PHE A 94 -22.12 -2.34 -1.70
CA PHE A 94 -21.67 -1.58 -2.88
C PHE A 94 -20.15 -1.37 -3.02
N GLN A 95 -19.35 -2.38 -2.68
CA GLN A 95 -17.94 -2.48 -3.08
C GLN A 95 -17.77 -3.45 -4.28
N PRO A 96 -16.63 -3.40 -5.01
CA PRO A 96 -16.23 -4.45 -5.96
C PRO A 96 -15.95 -5.80 -5.28
N ASP A 97 -15.96 -6.89 -6.04
CA ASP A 97 -15.64 -8.23 -5.52
C ASP A 97 -14.12 -8.49 -5.54
N ILE A 98 -13.53 -8.59 -4.34
CA ILE A 98 -12.12 -8.92 -4.15
C ILE A 98 -11.87 -10.40 -3.81
N GLN A 99 -12.89 -11.27 -3.72
CA GLN A 99 -12.70 -12.67 -3.33
C GLN A 99 -11.80 -13.43 -4.31
N GLN A 100 -11.93 -13.12 -5.61
CA GLN A 100 -11.02 -13.64 -6.63
C GLN A 100 -9.58 -13.14 -6.44
N LEU A 101 -9.38 -11.87 -6.03
CA LEU A 101 -8.07 -11.31 -5.72
C LEU A 101 -7.43 -12.01 -4.52
N LEU A 102 -8.14 -12.14 -3.40
CA LEU A 102 -7.64 -12.84 -2.20
C LEU A 102 -7.22 -14.28 -2.54
N HIS A 103 -8.04 -15.03 -3.28
CA HIS A 103 -7.73 -16.41 -3.67
C HIS A 103 -6.53 -16.54 -4.64
N VAL A 104 -6.34 -15.63 -5.60
CA VAL A 104 -5.12 -15.67 -6.43
C VAL A 104 -3.88 -15.20 -5.67
N THR A 105 -4.04 -14.30 -4.69
CA THR A 105 -2.97 -13.91 -3.77
C THR A 105 -2.53 -15.08 -2.89
N ASP A 106 -3.46 -15.85 -2.34
CA ASP A 106 -3.15 -17.08 -1.60
C ASP A 106 -2.35 -18.09 -2.44
N ARG A 107 -2.72 -18.28 -3.72
CA ARG A 107 -1.95 -19.15 -4.64
C ARG A 107 -0.58 -18.61 -4.98
N TYR A 108 -0.42 -17.30 -5.16
CA TYR A 108 0.87 -16.68 -5.40
C TYR A 108 1.78 -16.86 -4.17
N ILE A 109 1.28 -16.56 -2.96
CA ILE A 109 1.98 -16.80 -1.69
C ILE A 109 2.42 -18.28 -1.57
N GLN A 110 1.55 -19.24 -1.90
CA GLN A 110 1.90 -20.67 -1.90
C GLN A 110 3.03 -20.99 -2.88
N LEU A 111 2.96 -20.51 -4.12
CA LEU A 111 4.00 -20.71 -5.13
C LEU A 111 5.34 -20.08 -4.72
N THR A 112 5.34 -18.85 -4.19
CA THR A 112 6.56 -18.16 -3.76
C THR A 112 7.17 -18.84 -2.53
N ARG A 113 6.36 -19.35 -1.59
CA ARG A 113 6.82 -20.19 -0.48
C ARG A 113 7.42 -21.52 -0.95
N SER A 114 6.82 -22.18 -1.96
CA SER A 114 7.39 -23.39 -2.56
C SER A 114 8.74 -23.12 -3.22
N TYR A 115 8.86 -22.03 -3.98
CA TYR A 115 10.13 -21.60 -4.57
C TYR A 115 11.19 -21.27 -3.50
N LEU A 116 10.86 -20.44 -2.51
CA LEU A 116 11.76 -20.07 -1.42
C LEU A 116 12.25 -21.28 -0.61
N SER A 117 11.40 -22.29 -0.37
CA SER A 117 11.81 -23.48 0.37
C SER A 117 12.91 -24.30 -0.34
N ILE A 118 13.00 -24.20 -1.67
CA ILE A 118 14.06 -24.84 -2.45
C ILE A 118 15.36 -24.01 -2.35
N GLU A 119 15.26 -22.69 -2.48
CA GLU A 119 16.39 -21.74 -2.31
C GLU A 119 17.03 -21.81 -0.91
N LEU A 120 16.23 -22.03 0.14
CA LEU A 120 16.73 -22.21 1.51
C LEU A 120 17.38 -23.59 1.73
N LYS A 121 16.76 -24.68 1.26
CA LYS A 121 17.35 -26.04 1.34
C LYS A 121 18.72 -26.14 0.67
N ILE A 122 18.97 -25.35 -0.38
CA ILE A 122 20.30 -25.21 -0.99
C ILE A 122 21.34 -24.74 0.02
N GLN A 123 21.04 -23.68 0.75
CA GLN A 123 21.96 -23.07 1.72
C GLN A 123 22.20 -24.01 2.90
N GLU A 124 21.12 -24.59 3.44
CA GLU A 124 21.16 -25.61 4.48
C GLU A 124 22.05 -26.81 4.07
N LEU A 125 21.88 -27.34 2.85
CA LEU A 125 22.67 -28.47 2.37
C LEU A 125 24.15 -28.10 2.19
N VAL A 126 24.46 -26.94 1.63
CA VAL A 126 25.85 -26.49 1.43
C VAL A 126 26.56 -26.27 2.77
N GLU A 127 25.87 -25.69 3.76
CA GLU A 127 26.42 -25.55 5.11
C GLU A 127 26.54 -26.90 5.83
N GLN A 128 25.54 -27.78 5.73
CA GLN A 128 25.60 -29.14 6.28
C GLN A 128 26.80 -29.92 5.70
N LEU A 129 26.99 -29.92 4.39
CA LEU A 129 28.13 -30.59 3.72
C LEU A 129 29.47 -30.02 4.17
N LYS A 130 29.57 -28.69 4.35
CA LYS A 130 30.76 -28.02 4.90
C LYS A 130 31.04 -28.49 6.33
N LEU A 131 30.05 -28.46 7.22
CA LEU A 131 30.16 -28.89 8.61
C LEU A 131 30.54 -30.38 8.72
N LEU A 132 29.94 -31.26 7.91
CA LEU A 132 30.24 -32.69 7.89
C LEU A 132 31.66 -33.01 7.38
N ARG A 133 32.16 -32.23 6.41
CA ARG A 133 33.55 -32.31 5.92
C ARG A 133 34.55 -31.80 6.97
N ASP A 134 34.25 -30.66 7.60
CA ASP A 134 35.18 -29.94 8.47
C ASP A 134 35.21 -30.49 9.92
N LYS A 135 34.34 -31.46 10.25
CA LYS A 135 34.39 -32.29 11.47
C LYS A 135 35.79 -32.92 11.68
N PRO A 136 36.43 -32.76 12.85
CA PRO A 136 37.74 -33.38 13.16
C PRO A 136 37.76 -34.92 13.14
N THR A 137 36.60 -35.57 13.15
CA THR A 137 36.44 -37.03 13.14
C THR A 137 36.19 -37.61 11.74
N THR A 138 36.06 -36.78 10.70
CA THR A 138 35.78 -37.22 9.33
C THR A 138 37.09 -37.60 8.61
N PRO A 139 37.27 -38.85 8.14
CA PRO A 139 38.50 -39.27 7.45
C PRO A 139 38.68 -38.55 6.11
N PRO A 140 39.92 -38.37 5.61
CA PRO A 140 40.18 -37.68 4.33
C PRO A 140 39.40 -38.22 3.13
N GLU A 141 39.19 -39.54 3.05
CA GLU A 141 38.39 -40.17 2.00
C GLU A 141 36.91 -39.73 2.03
N VAL A 142 36.36 -39.53 3.24
CA VAL A 142 34.98 -39.06 3.43
C VAL A 142 34.88 -37.55 3.21
N GLN A 143 35.92 -36.78 3.59
CA GLN A 143 36.04 -35.36 3.24
C GLN A 143 36.05 -35.16 1.72
N GLN A 144 36.74 -36.02 0.97
CA GLN A 144 36.73 -36.02 -0.49
C GLN A 144 35.33 -36.34 -1.04
N LYS A 145 34.59 -37.31 -0.46
CA LYS A 145 33.20 -37.61 -0.87
C LYS A 145 32.25 -36.43 -0.63
N TYR A 146 32.30 -35.76 0.52
CA TYR A 146 31.51 -34.54 0.76
C TYR A 146 31.89 -33.39 -0.18
N THR A 147 33.18 -33.22 -0.49
CA THR A 147 33.65 -32.21 -1.45
C THR A 147 33.16 -32.51 -2.87
N THR A 148 33.19 -33.79 -3.26
CA THR A 148 32.69 -34.27 -4.56
C THR A 148 31.18 -34.07 -4.68
N LEU A 149 30.42 -34.39 -3.63
CA LEU A 149 28.98 -34.18 -3.55
C LEU A 149 28.62 -32.69 -3.67
N GLY A 150 29.28 -31.81 -2.92
CA GLY A 150 29.08 -30.37 -3.02
C GLY A 150 29.39 -29.80 -4.41
N ALA A 151 30.46 -30.29 -5.06
CA ALA A 151 30.81 -29.90 -6.42
C ALA A 151 29.75 -30.30 -7.45
N TYR A 152 29.18 -31.52 -7.36
CA TYR A 152 28.12 -31.94 -8.27
C TYR A 152 26.76 -31.28 -8.02
N VAL A 153 26.43 -30.95 -6.76
CA VAL A 153 25.24 -30.13 -6.46
C VAL A 153 25.40 -28.72 -7.04
N PHE A 154 26.59 -28.12 -6.91
CA PHE A 154 26.92 -26.82 -7.52
C PHE A 154 26.86 -26.88 -9.06
N GLU A 155 27.45 -27.90 -9.69
CA GLU A 155 27.39 -28.09 -11.15
C GLU A 155 25.93 -28.24 -11.63
N ALA A 156 25.12 -29.04 -10.94
CA ALA A 156 23.72 -29.26 -11.29
C ALA A 156 22.91 -27.96 -11.23
N MET A 157 23.15 -27.13 -10.22
CA MET A 157 22.44 -25.87 -10.06
C MET A 157 22.82 -24.83 -11.12
N PHE A 158 24.13 -24.58 -11.29
CA PHE A 158 24.61 -23.46 -12.10
C PHE A 158 24.88 -23.82 -13.56
N SER A 159 24.34 -24.95 -14.05
CA SER A 159 24.39 -25.33 -15.46
C SER A 159 23.06 -25.03 -16.16
N ASP A 160 23.12 -24.41 -17.35
CA ASP A 160 21.94 -24.18 -18.22
C ASP A 160 21.33 -25.50 -18.80
N MET A 161 21.75 -26.68 -18.32
CA MET A 161 21.31 -27.98 -18.82
C MET A 161 20.25 -28.60 -17.91
N GLU A 162 18.98 -28.44 -18.29
CA GLU A 162 17.85 -29.13 -17.66
C GLU A 162 18.13 -30.65 -17.60
N GLN A 163 18.43 -31.15 -16.39
CA GLN A 163 18.71 -32.56 -16.07
C GLN A 163 19.95 -33.19 -16.74
N ASN A 164 21.16 -32.77 -16.37
CA ASN A 164 22.40 -33.50 -16.71
C ASN A 164 22.39 -34.94 -16.12
N PRO A 165 22.29 -36.03 -16.93
CA PRO A 165 22.13 -37.39 -16.39
C PRO A 165 23.39 -37.95 -15.74
N GLN A 166 24.57 -37.33 -15.96
CA GLN A 166 25.82 -37.79 -15.36
C GLN A 166 25.89 -37.48 -13.86
N ILE A 167 25.15 -36.46 -13.40
CA ILE A 167 25.12 -36.04 -12.00
C ILE A 167 24.42 -37.11 -11.16
N TYR A 168 23.19 -37.51 -11.53
CA TYR A 168 22.47 -38.61 -10.88
C TYR A 168 23.27 -39.92 -10.88
N ARG A 169 23.86 -40.30 -12.02
CA ARG A 169 24.78 -41.46 -12.14
C ARG A 169 26.05 -41.37 -11.28
N THR A 170 26.35 -40.22 -10.70
CA THR A 170 27.51 -40.02 -9.82
C THR A 170 27.09 -39.94 -8.35
N LEU A 171 25.87 -39.47 -8.07
CA LEU A 171 25.20 -39.70 -6.78
C LEU A 171 25.00 -41.20 -6.53
N ASP A 172 24.57 -41.98 -7.53
CA ASP A 172 24.48 -43.45 -7.48
C ASP A 172 25.82 -44.10 -7.11
N ARG A 173 26.93 -43.62 -7.70
CA ARG A 173 28.28 -44.12 -7.41
C ARG A 173 28.73 -43.76 -6.01
N LEU A 174 28.54 -42.51 -5.58
CA LEU A 174 28.82 -42.08 -4.20
C LEU A 174 28.00 -42.87 -3.18
N TYR A 175 26.76 -43.26 -3.50
CA TYR A 175 25.92 -44.11 -2.66
C TYR A 175 26.47 -45.54 -2.55
N VAL A 176 26.85 -46.17 -3.66
CA VAL A 176 27.51 -47.50 -3.64
C VAL A 176 28.84 -47.46 -2.88
N GLU A 177 29.62 -46.39 -3.00
CA GLU A 177 30.85 -46.19 -2.23
C GLU A 177 30.57 -45.94 -0.73
N ALA A 178 29.49 -45.25 -0.37
CA ALA A 178 29.10 -45.01 1.01
C ALA A 178 28.79 -46.30 1.78
N GLN A 179 28.31 -47.35 1.08
CA GLN A 179 28.03 -48.65 1.70
C GLN A 179 29.27 -49.36 2.26
N GLN A 180 30.48 -48.96 1.85
CA GLN A 180 31.75 -49.51 2.33
C GLN A 180 32.29 -48.80 3.60
N LEU A 181 31.65 -47.70 4.03
CA LEU A 181 32.11 -46.89 5.17
C LEU A 181 31.66 -47.47 6.54
N PRO A 182 32.37 -47.12 7.63
CA PRO A 182 31.92 -47.41 8.99
C PRO A 182 30.50 -46.90 9.27
N PRO A 183 29.68 -47.58 10.11
CA PRO A 183 28.23 -47.32 10.21
C PRO A 183 27.82 -45.86 10.42
N ALA A 184 28.53 -45.12 11.28
CA ALA A 184 28.23 -43.70 11.54
C ALA A 184 28.52 -42.80 10.31
N GLN A 185 29.64 -43.02 9.63
CA GLN A 185 30.04 -42.24 8.44
C GLN A 185 29.17 -42.60 7.23
N LYS A 186 28.82 -43.88 7.11
CA LYS A 186 27.82 -44.37 6.15
C LYS A 186 26.50 -43.63 6.33
N GLN A 187 25.93 -43.62 7.54
CA GLN A 187 24.62 -42.99 7.80
C GLN A 187 24.61 -41.49 7.48
N GLU A 188 25.63 -40.73 7.90
CA GLU A 188 25.72 -39.28 7.60
C GLU A 188 25.85 -38.98 6.10
N LEU A 189 26.61 -39.80 5.37
CA LEU A 189 26.79 -39.63 3.92
C LEU A 189 25.57 -40.11 3.12
N GLU A 190 24.95 -41.23 3.48
CA GLU A 190 23.70 -41.70 2.85
C GLU A 190 22.56 -40.69 3.05
N GLN A 191 22.44 -40.09 4.24
CA GLN A 191 21.47 -39.02 4.49
C GLN A 191 21.74 -37.79 3.61
N SER A 192 23.00 -37.36 3.52
CA SER A 192 23.41 -36.20 2.71
C SER A 192 23.21 -36.43 1.21
N LEU A 193 23.44 -37.66 0.72
CA LEU A 193 23.15 -38.07 -0.65
C LEU A 193 21.65 -38.10 -0.96
N ALA A 194 20.82 -38.55 -0.01
CA ALA A 194 19.36 -38.53 -0.15
C ALA A 194 18.83 -37.08 -0.20
N GLN A 195 19.27 -36.22 0.72
CA GLN A 195 18.93 -34.79 0.73
C GLN A 195 19.34 -34.08 -0.56
N ALA A 196 20.56 -34.32 -1.06
CA ALA A 196 21.02 -33.79 -2.34
C ALA A 196 20.17 -34.29 -3.52
N SER A 197 19.81 -35.57 -3.55
CA SER A 197 19.01 -36.16 -4.63
C SER A 197 17.57 -35.63 -4.64
N GLU A 198 16.95 -35.46 -3.46
CA GLU A 198 15.65 -34.80 -3.32
C GLU A 198 15.72 -33.34 -3.81
N LEU A 199 16.73 -32.60 -3.35
CA LEU A 199 16.90 -31.19 -3.67
C LEU A 199 17.10 -30.96 -5.17
N LEU A 200 17.96 -31.73 -5.83
CA LEU A 200 18.17 -31.58 -7.28
C LEU A 200 16.91 -31.90 -8.09
N ASN A 201 16.09 -32.87 -7.64
CA ASN A 201 14.80 -33.17 -8.26
C ASN A 201 13.75 -32.05 -8.03
N GLN A 202 13.80 -31.34 -6.91
CA GLN A 202 12.97 -30.16 -6.65
C GLN A 202 13.47 -28.94 -7.42
N TYR A 203 14.78 -28.70 -7.45
CA TYR A 203 15.43 -27.61 -8.16
C TYR A 203 15.26 -27.72 -9.69
N ALA A 204 15.26 -28.92 -10.26
CA ALA A 204 14.91 -29.16 -11.67
C ALA A 204 13.47 -28.74 -12.03
N GLN A 205 12.60 -28.47 -11.04
CA GLN A 205 11.26 -27.91 -11.22
C GLN A 205 11.23 -26.39 -10.96
N GLY A 206 12.35 -25.79 -10.53
CA GLY A 206 12.49 -24.36 -10.20
C GLY A 206 12.19 -23.45 -11.39
N ALA A 207 12.65 -23.80 -12.60
CA ALA A 207 12.34 -23.05 -13.82
C ALA A 207 10.82 -22.94 -14.08
N TYR A 208 10.07 -24.02 -13.84
CA TYR A 208 8.60 -24.04 -13.94
C TYR A 208 7.93 -23.21 -12.85
N LEU A 209 8.44 -23.25 -11.60
CA LEU A 209 7.95 -22.38 -10.52
C LEU A 209 8.18 -20.89 -10.83
N VAL A 210 9.38 -20.52 -11.27
CA VAL A 210 9.72 -19.13 -11.65
C VAL A 210 8.89 -18.68 -12.85
N GLN A 211 8.72 -19.51 -13.88
CA GLN A 211 7.86 -19.19 -15.03
C GLN A 211 6.39 -18.98 -14.62
N ASN A 212 5.87 -19.80 -13.71
CA ASN A 212 4.49 -19.66 -13.22
C ASN A 212 4.31 -18.44 -12.32
N LEU A 213 5.29 -18.09 -11.50
CA LEU A 213 5.30 -16.85 -10.72
C LEU A 213 5.32 -15.63 -11.63
N LEU A 214 6.27 -15.54 -12.57
CA LEU A 214 6.38 -14.42 -13.52
C LEU A 214 5.17 -14.24 -14.44
N ARG A 215 4.35 -15.29 -14.64
CA ARG A 215 3.13 -15.28 -15.46
C ARG A 215 1.84 -15.44 -14.64
N HIS A 216 1.91 -15.25 -13.33
CA HIS A 216 0.78 -15.55 -12.45
C HIS A 216 -0.41 -14.60 -12.70
N SER A 217 -1.64 -15.13 -12.60
CA SER A 217 -2.88 -14.36 -12.87
C SER A 217 -3.12 -13.17 -11.93
N ILE A 218 -2.39 -13.12 -10.80
CA ILE A 218 -2.47 -12.05 -9.80
C ILE A 218 -2.25 -10.66 -10.40
N TYR A 219 -1.28 -10.47 -11.31
CA TYR A 219 -1.00 -9.15 -11.89
C TYR A 219 -2.18 -8.61 -12.70
N GLN A 220 -2.92 -9.49 -13.40
CA GLN A 220 -4.13 -9.11 -14.11
C GLN A 220 -5.29 -8.83 -13.15
N GLN A 221 -5.38 -9.58 -12.05
CA GLN A 221 -6.44 -9.44 -11.06
C GLN A 221 -6.30 -8.16 -10.21
N ILE A 222 -5.07 -7.78 -9.85
CA ILE A 222 -4.74 -6.52 -9.17
C ILE A 222 -5.27 -5.35 -10.02
N THR A 223 -4.75 -5.19 -11.25
CA THR A 223 -5.13 -4.07 -12.13
C THR A 223 -6.62 -4.06 -12.47
N HIS A 224 -7.26 -5.23 -12.59
CA HIS A 224 -8.71 -5.29 -12.79
C HIS A 224 -9.50 -4.73 -11.60
N VAL A 225 -9.06 -4.98 -10.37
CA VAL A 225 -9.70 -4.47 -9.15
C VAL A 225 -9.36 -2.99 -8.92
N GLU A 226 -8.12 -2.57 -9.18
CA GLU A 226 -7.71 -1.15 -9.19
C GLU A 226 -8.58 -0.32 -10.15
N ASP A 227 -8.76 -0.77 -11.39
CA ASP A 227 -9.63 -0.12 -12.38
C ASP A 227 -11.10 -0.04 -11.92
N GLN A 228 -11.61 -1.09 -11.25
CA GLN A 228 -12.96 -1.09 -10.68
C GLN A 228 -13.11 -0.04 -9.57
N TYR A 229 -12.16 0.06 -8.63
CA TYR A 229 -12.19 1.09 -7.59
C TYR A 229 -12.00 2.51 -8.17
N HIS A 230 -11.06 2.69 -9.11
CA HIS A 230 -10.89 3.95 -9.84
C HIS A 230 -12.17 4.39 -10.56
N TYR A 231 -12.92 3.47 -11.16
CA TYR A 231 -14.22 3.77 -11.79
C TYR A 231 -15.30 4.11 -10.75
N LEU A 232 -15.37 3.34 -9.66
CA LEU A 232 -16.33 3.52 -8.58
C LEU A 232 -16.16 4.88 -7.88
N LEU A 233 -14.94 5.28 -7.56
CA LEU A 233 -14.63 6.59 -6.96
C LEU A 233 -15.01 7.75 -7.88
N LYS A 234 -14.74 7.64 -9.20
CA LYS A 234 -15.22 8.62 -10.20
C LYS A 234 -16.76 8.68 -10.21
N SER A 235 -17.44 7.54 -10.06
CA SER A 235 -18.91 7.48 -10.00
C SER A 235 -19.48 8.23 -8.79
N TYR A 236 -18.87 8.14 -7.61
CA TYR A 236 -19.32 8.87 -6.42
C TYR A 236 -19.27 10.39 -6.62
N GLY A 237 -18.27 10.93 -7.33
CA GLY A 237 -18.22 12.34 -7.70
C GLY A 237 -19.43 12.79 -8.54
N TYR A 238 -19.83 11.96 -9.52
CA TYR A 238 -21.05 12.22 -10.31
C TYR A 238 -22.33 12.09 -9.47
N VAL A 239 -22.38 11.13 -8.52
CA VAL A 239 -23.53 10.95 -7.62
C VAL A 239 -23.69 12.15 -6.66
N ILE A 240 -22.61 12.65 -6.05
CA ILE A 240 -22.65 13.83 -5.16
C ILE A 240 -23.15 15.08 -5.91
N THR A 241 -22.67 15.30 -7.14
CA THR A 241 -23.11 16.44 -7.96
C THR A 241 -24.57 16.31 -8.39
N ALA A 242 -25.02 15.10 -8.78
CA ALA A 242 -26.43 14.84 -9.10
C ALA A 242 -27.38 15.03 -7.90
N ILE A 243 -27.04 14.48 -6.73
CA ILE A 243 -27.81 14.65 -5.48
C ILE A 243 -27.94 16.15 -5.12
N SER A 244 -26.85 16.91 -5.30
CA SER A 244 -26.84 18.34 -5.01
C SER A 244 -27.65 19.16 -6.01
N ALA A 245 -27.57 18.84 -7.31
CA ALA A 245 -28.40 19.47 -8.34
C ALA A 245 -29.90 19.21 -8.11
N ILE A 246 -30.28 17.97 -7.76
CA ILE A 246 -31.66 17.60 -7.42
C ILE A 246 -32.15 18.40 -6.19
N ALA A 247 -31.33 18.49 -5.13
CA ALA A 247 -31.69 19.27 -3.94
C ALA A 247 -31.88 20.76 -4.26
N MET A 248 -31.00 21.36 -5.07
CA MET A 248 -31.14 22.76 -5.53
C MET A 248 -32.41 22.97 -6.36
N LEU A 249 -32.74 22.06 -7.28
CA LEU A 249 -33.96 22.14 -8.10
C LEU A 249 -35.23 22.04 -7.24
N LEU A 250 -35.27 21.12 -6.28
CA LEU A 250 -36.39 21.01 -5.32
C LEU A 250 -36.52 22.26 -4.45
N MET A 251 -35.40 22.83 -4.00
CA MET A 251 -35.36 24.06 -3.20
C MET A 251 -35.88 25.27 -3.98
N GLY A 252 -35.47 25.41 -5.24
CA GLY A 252 -35.94 26.44 -6.18
C GLY A 252 -37.43 26.29 -6.51
N TRP A 253 -37.89 25.08 -6.82
CA TRP A 253 -39.31 24.81 -7.09
C TRP A 253 -40.20 25.21 -5.91
N LEU A 254 -39.77 24.92 -4.68
CA LEU A 254 -40.51 25.29 -3.47
C LEU A 254 -40.58 26.82 -3.23
N LEU A 255 -39.60 27.60 -3.72
CA LEU A 255 -39.68 29.07 -3.76
C LEU A 255 -40.76 29.52 -4.75
N SER A 256 -40.75 28.98 -5.96
CA SER A 256 -41.61 29.37 -7.09
C SER A 256 -43.10 29.14 -6.88
N ILE A 257 -43.53 28.27 -5.94
CA ILE A 257 -44.95 28.08 -5.61
C ILE A 257 -45.56 29.41 -5.13
N PRO A 258 -46.49 30.04 -5.88
CA PRO A 258 -46.96 31.39 -5.60
C PRO A 258 -47.78 31.46 -4.32
N LYS A 259 -47.79 32.64 -3.68
CA LYS A 259 -48.73 32.93 -2.59
C LYS A 259 -50.14 32.99 -3.18
N ARG A 260 -51.07 32.17 -2.67
CA ARG A 260 -52.50 32.46 -2.83
C ARG A 260 -52.79 33.77 -2.09
N VAL A 261 -53.10 34.82 -2.84
CA VAL A 261 -53.63 36.07 -2.29
C VAL A 261 -55.12 35.86 -2.05
N THR A 262 -55.54 35.87 -0.78
CA THR A 262 -56.94 36.05 -0.42
C THR A 262 -57.28 37.52 -0.63
N VAL A 263 -58.15 37.80 -1.59
CA VAL A 263 -58.70 39.14 -1.83
C VAL A 263 -59.96 39.30 -0.97
N GLU A 264 -60.00 40.37 -0.19
CA GLU A 264 -61.14 40.83 0.60
C GLU A 264 -61.38 42.30 0.22
N VAL A 265 -62.64 42.75 0.18
CA VAL A 265 -63.06 43.85 -0.71
C VAL A 265 -63.82 44.95 0.03
N GLU A 266 -63.31 46.19 -0.11
CA GLU A 266 -63.98 47.49 0.14
C GLU A 266 -64.40 47.87 1.58
N PRO A 267 -64.71 49.17 1.85
CA PRO A 267 -64.73 50.32 0.94
C PRO A 267 -63.78 51.50 1.29
N VAL A 268 -63.80 52.48 0.38
CA VAL A 268 -63.05 53.75 0.33
C VAL A 268 -63.49 54.78 1.38
N GLU A 269 -62.55 55.59 1.86
CA GLU A 269 -62.80 57.03 2.15
C GLU A 269 -61.56 57.85 1.71
N ALA A 270 -61.71 59.16 1.50
CA ALA A 270 -60.85 59.92 0.57
C ALA A 270 -60.14 61.16 1.16
N ASP A 271 -59.13 61.62 0.40
CA ASP A 271 -58.45 62.92 0.42
C ASP A 271 -57.84 63.47 1.73
N LYS A 272 -56.51 63.61 1.70
CA LYS A 272 -55.93 64.91 1.29
C LYS A 272 -54.48 64.84 0.84
N GLU A 273 -54.13 65.75 -0.06
CA GLU A 273 -52.76 66.03 -0.49
C GLU A 273 -51.98 66.75 0.61
N GLU A 274 -50.67 66.49 0.71
CA GLU A 274 -49.69 67.56 0.56
C GLU A 274 -48.33 66.98 0.14
N ALA A 275 -47.52 67.78 -0.56
CA ALA A 275 -46.24 67.35 -1.12
C ALA A 275 -45.06 67.75 -0.23
N VAL A 276 -43.89 67.12 -0.43
CA VAL A 276 -42.61 67.81 -0.65
C VAL A 276 -41.53 66.80 -1.07
N LEU A 277 -40.74 67.16 -2.08
CA LEU A 277 -39.58 66.38 -2.54
C LEU A 277 -38.39 66.52 -1.57
N LYS A 278 -37.56 65.47 -1.45
CA LYS A 278 -36.09 65.59 -1.44
C LYS A 278 -35.37 64.25 -1.57
N GLU A 279 -35.08 63.88 -2.81
CA GLU A 279 -33.79 63.28 -3.19
C GLU A 279 -32.80 64.42 -3.52
N PRO A 280 -31.50 64.16 -3.77
CA PRO A 280 -30.71 62.95 -3.46
C PRO A 280 -29.42 63.29 -2.67
N GLU A 281 -28.61 62.29 -2.35
CA GLU A 281 -27.19 62.33 -2.75
C GLU A 281 -26.54 60.93 -2.71
N ALA A 282 -25.49 60.73 -3.52
CA ALA A 282 -24.85 59.42 -3.71
C ALA A 282 -23.33 59.49 -3.52
N ARG A 283 -22.72 58.42 -2.99
CA ARG A 283 -21.27 58.17 -3.09
C ARG A 283 -20.96 56.77 -3.63
N ARG A 284 -20.65 56.75 -4.94
CA ARG A 284 -19.57 55.94 -5.56
C ARG A 284 -18.24 56.21 -4.83
N ILE A 285 -17.18 55.40 -4.86
CA ILE A 285 -16.83 54.04 -5.37
C ILE A 285 -15.91 53.39 -4.29
N GLU A 286 -15.34 52.17 -4.31
CA GLU A 286 -15.09 51.06 -5.28
C GLU A 286 -15.67 49.73 -4.68
N ALA A 287 -15.71 48.51 -5.26
CA ALA A 287 -14.99 47.77 -6.31
C ALA A 287 -13.60 47.16 -5.95
N ASN A 288 -13.59 45.93 -5.41
CA ASN A 288 -12.62 44.89 -5.81
C ASN A 288 -13.00 43.49 -5.31
N ASP A 289 -12.63 42.47 -6.09
CA ASP A 289 -12.70 41.05 -5.71
C ASP A 289 -11.48 40.64 -4.86
N ALA A 290 -11.73 39.86 -3.81
CA ALA A 290 -10.74 39.00 -3.17
C ALA A 290 -11.45 37.89 -2.38
N ILE A 291 -11.62 36.71 -2.98
CA ILE A 291 -12.02 35.50 -2.24
C ILE A 291 -10.76 34.96 -1.56
N ASP A 292 -10.56 35.33 -0.30
CA ASP A 292 -9.46 34.83 0.51
C ASP A 292 -9.71 33.36 0.91
N MET A 293 -9.19 32.43 0.12
CA MET A 293 -9.10 31.01 0.49
C MET A 293 -7.95 30.78 1.49
N ALA A 294 -8.07 31.40 2.67
CA ALA A 294 -7.26 31.11 3.83
C ALA A 294 -7.61 29.72 4.40
N SER A 295 -7.21 28.65 3.71
CA SER A 295 -7.23 27.30 4.26
C SER A 295 -6.39 27.26 5.54
N PRO A 296 -6.92 26.74 6.66
CA PRO A 296 -6.21 26.76 7.93
C PRO A 296 -5.00 25.82 7.87
N VAL A 297 -3.80 26.37 7.97
CA VAL A 297 -2.56 25.60 8.13
C VAL A 297 -2.67 24.78 9.42
N PRO A 298 -2.59 23.43 9.37
CA PRO A 298 -2.57 22.62 10.58
C PRO A 298 -1.37 22.99 11.46
N LYS A 299 -1.59 23.02 12.78
CA LYS A 299 -0.47 23.13 13.73
C LYS A 299 0.45 21.92 13.58
N TYR A 300 1.73 22.10 13.92
CA TYR A 300 2.76 21.06 14.01
C TYR A 300 2.17 19.73 14.51
N VAL A 301 2.08 18.77 13.60
CA VAL A 301 1.68 17.39 13.89
C VAL A 301 2.92 16.64 14.37
N ASP A 302 2.75 15.70 15.29
CA ASP A 302 3.88 14.90 15.78
C ASP A 302 4.50 14.08 14.63
N SER A 303 5.81 13.90 14.72
CA SER A 303 6.66 13.21 13.72
C SER A 303 7.26 11.92 14.27
N LYS A 304 6.99 11.64 15.56
CA LYS A 304 7.30 10.37 16.22
C LYS A 304 6.46 9.22 15.65
N ILE A 305 6.96 8.02 15.86
CA ILE A 305 6.31 6.77 15.47
C ILE A 305 5.27 6.39 16.51
N ASN A 306 4.11 5.90 16.06
CA ASN A 306 3.06 5.42 16.95
C ASN A 306 3.22 3.91 17.21
N ILE A 307 4.08 3.57 18.17
CA ILE A 307 4.40 2.18 18.52
C ILE A 307 3.15 1.39 18.98
N GLU A 308 2.19 2.03 19.67
CA GLU A 308 0.93 1.39 20.07
C GLU A 308 0.12 0.95 18.83
N GLN A 309 -0.01 1.83 17.84
CA GLN A 309 -0.67 1.51 16.56
C GLN A 309 0.08 0.43 15.75
N MET A 310 1.41 0.41 15.78
CA MET A 310 2.19 -0.65 15.14
C MET A 310 2.01 -2.01 15.84
N LEU A 311 1.97 -2.03 17.17
CA LEU A 311 1.70 -3.25 17.94
C LEU A 311 0.27 -3.75 17.70
N ASP A 312 -0.73 -2.88 17.71
CA ASP A 312 -2.12 -3.27 17.39
C ASP A 312 -2.24 -3.85 15.97
N ALA A 313 -1.59 -3.24 14.97
CA ALA A 313 -1.57 -3.74 13.59
C ALA A 313 -0.84 -5.10 13.46
N LEU A 314 0.13 -5.38 14.32
CA LEU A 314 0.94 -6.61 14.33
C LEU A 314 0.52 -7.60 15.45
N ASN A 315 -0.69 -7.46 16.00
CA ASN A 315 -1.25 -8.33 17.05
C ASN A 315 -0.36 -8.48 18.32
N GLY A 316 0.42 -7.45 18.63
CA GLY A 316 1.34 -7.40 19.78
C GLY A 316 2.74 -7.98 19.52
N ASP A 317 3.08 -8.35 18.28
CA ASP A 317 4.40 -8.88 17.93
C ASP A 317 5.48 -7.77 17.92
N ASN A 318 6.22 -7.67 19.03
CA ASN A 318 7.30 -6.69 19.20
C ASN A 318 8.52 -6.99 18.30
N ASP A 319 8.81 -8.26 17.99
CA ASP A 319 9.91 -8.63 17.11
C ASP A 319 9.62 -8.18 15.67
N SER A 320 8.38 -8.35 15.20
CA SER A 320 7.93 -7.79 13.91
C SER A 320 7.93 -6.26 13.90
N VAL A 321 7.58 -5.58 15.00
CA VAL A 321 7.70 -4.11 15.13
C VAL A 321 9.16 -3.68 14.94
N LYS A 322 10.09 -4.30 15.67
CA LYS A 322 11.52 -3.97 15.58
C LYS A 322 12.10 -4.28 14.20
N MET A 323 11.67 -5.38 13.56
CA MET A 323 12.08 -5.68 12.19
C MET A 323 11.64 -4.60 11.19
N LEU A 324 10.38 -4.13 11.28
CA LEU A 324 9.84 -3.09 10.40
C LEU A 324 10.55 -1.73 10.61
N LEU A 325 10.85 -1.37 11.87
CA LEU A 325 11.64 -0.17 12.18
C LEU A 325 13.06 -0.24 11.61
N GLY A 326 13.72 -1.40 11.70
CA GLY A 326 15.04 -1.61 11.11
C GLY A 326 15.07 -1.43 9.59
N VAL A 327 14.09 -2.01 8.90
CA VAL A 327 13.92 -1.86 7.44
C VAL A 327 13.63 -0.41 7.05
N PHE A 328 12.77 0.30 7.79
CA PHE A 328 12.49 1.71 7.55
C PHE A 328 13.76 2.58 7.61
N ILE A 329 14.59 2.39 8.64
CA ILE A 329 15.86 3.13 8.79
C ILE A 329 16.81 2.79 7.64
N GLN A 330 16.92 1.51 7.27
CA GLN A 330 17.81 1.06 6.20
C GLN A 330 17.44 1.70 4.85
N ASP A 331 16.17 1.60 4.45
CA ASP A 331 15.76 1.88 3.08
C ASP A 331 15.38 3.35 2.84
N HIS A 332 15.00 4.09 3.89
CA HIS A 332 14.55 5.49 3.77
C HIS A 332 15.51 6.53 4.38
N SER A 333 16.61 6.14 5.04
CA SER A 333 17.55 7.09 5.68
C SER A 333 18.15 8.15 4.74
N GLN A 334 18.21 7.89 3.43
CA GLN A 334 18.74 8.80 2.42
C GLN A 334 17.65 9.47 1.56
N ASP A 335 16.36 9.21 1.80
CA ASP A 335 15.30 9.58 0.85
C ASP A 335 15.14 11.08 0.64
N ALA A 336 15.44 11.92 1.63
CA ALA A 336 15.42 13.37 1.47
C ALA A 336 16.49 13.87 0.48
N GLU A 337 17.73 13.43 0.63
CA GLU A 337 18.86 13.78 -0.25
C GLU A 337 18.64 13.22 -1.66
N GLN A 338 18.20 11.96 -1.75
CA GLN A 338 17.88 11.34 -3.03
C GLN A 338 16.71 12.03 -3.73
N LEU A 339 15.67 12.47 -3.00
CA LEU A 339 14.54 13.18 -3.59
C LEU A 339 14.95 14.54 -4.18
N GLU A 340 15.80 15.30 -3.49
CA GLU A 340 16.30 16.59 -3.98
C GLU A 340 17.07 16.44 -5.31
N MET A 341 17.86 15.38 -5.45
CA MET A 341 18.50 15.02 -6.72
C MET A 341 17.50 14.54 -7.79
N LEU A 342 16.51 13.72 -7.41
CA LEU A 342 15.55 13.10 -8.34
C LEU A 342 14.53 14.10 -8.90
N ILE A 343 14.10 15.11 -8.14
CA ILE A 343 13.17 16.16 -8.60
C ILE A 343 13.70 16.89 -9.85
N HIS A 344 15.02 17.05 -9.93
CA HIS A 344 15.71 17.73 -11.04
C HIS A 344 16.06 16.81 -12.22
N SER A 345 15.99 15.48 -12.06
CA SER A 345 16.57 14.51 -13.02
C SER A 345 15.61 13.42 -13.50
N ASP A 346 14.83 12.78 -12.61
CA ASP A 346 13.80 11.80 -12.94
C ASP A 346 12.57 11.99 -12.05
N ARG A 347 11.65 12.82 -12.54
CA ARG A 347 10.39 13.14 -11.87
C ARG A 347 9.54 11.90 -11.55
N LYS A 348 9.59 10.84 -12.36
CA LYS A 348 8.82 9.61 -12.10
C LYS A 348 9.41 8.80 -10.96
N ARG A 349 10.74 8.79 -10.81
CA ARG A 349 11.39 8.25 -9.60
C ARG A 349 11.10 9.11 -8.38
N ALA A 350 11.12 10.44 -8.50
CA ALA A 350 10.73 11.34 -7.41
C ALA A 350 9.30 11.06 -6.91
N GLN A 351 8.32 10.95 -7.82
CA GLN A 351 6.94 10.57 -7.50
C GLN A 351 6.88 9.24 -6.74
N ARG A 352 7.50 8.17 -7.28
CA ARG A 352 7.53 6.86 -6.62
C ARG A 352 8.17 6.89 -5.24
N ARG A 353 9.24 7.66 -5.06
CA ARG A 353 9.94 7.77 -3.77
C ARG A 353 9.06 8.43 -2.71
N VAL A 354 8.41 9.54 -3.07
CA VAL A 354 7.47 10.23 -2.16
C VAL A 354 6.24 9.39 -1.86
N HIS A 355 5.71 8.66 -2.85
CA HIS A 355 4.60 7.72 -2.67
C HIS A 355 4.95 6.58 -1.70
N SER A 356 6.14 5.99 -1.84
CA SER A 356 6.67 4.96 -0.92
C SER A 356 6.81 5.53 0.49
N LEU A 357 7.44 6.70 0.62
CA LEU A 357 7.70 7.35 1.91
C LEU A 357 6.41 7.76 2.64
N LYS A 358 5.40 8.25 1.89
CA LYS A 358 4.04 8.50 2.39
C LYS A 358 3.40 7.24 2.97
N SER A 359 3.51 6.11 2.26
CA SER A 359 2.85 4.85 2.64
C SER A 359 3.52 4.23 3.87
N VAL A 360 4.85 4.16 3.91
CA VAL A 360 5.59 3.68 5.08
C VAL A 360 5.37 4.60 6.29
N ALA A 361 5.32 5.92 6.10
CA ALA A 361 4.98 6.85 7.18
C ALA A 361 3.54 6.66 7.73
N ALA A 362 2.59 6.22 6.90
CA ALA A 362 1.25 5.85 7.36
C ALA A 362 1.27 4.59 8.23
N ASN A 363 2.02 3.56 7.81
CA ASN A 363 2.14 2.29 8.52
C ASN A 363 2.91 2.42 9.87
N LEU A 364 3.80 3.41 9.97
CA LEU A 364 4.48 3.81 11.21
C LEU A 364 3.65 4.75 12.11
N GLY A 365 2.47 5.21 11.65
CA GLY A 365 1.70 6.26 12.34
C GLY A 365 2.40 7.62 12.42
N ALA A 366 3.45 7.84 11.63
CA ALA A 366 4.28 9.04 11.60
C ALA A 366 3.57 10.18 10.85
N GLU A 367 2.48 10.69 11.43
CA GLU A 367 1.49 11.54 10.76
C GLU A 367 2.10 12.81 10.12
N GLY A 368 3.07 13.46 10.79
CA GLY A 368 3.80 14.60 10.22
C GLY A 368 4.58 14.27 8.94
N LEU A 369 5.24 13.11 8.89
CA LEU A 369 5.96 12.63 7.71
C LEU A 369 5.01 12.21 6.59
N LYS A 370 3.89 11.55 6.94
CA LYS A 370 2.83 11.18 5.99
C LYS A 370 2.23 12.41 5.31
N GLN A 371 1.89 13.44 6.08
CA GLN A 371 1.26 14.67 5.60
C GLN A 371 2.16 15.44 4.63
N ILE A 372 3.44 15.67 4.97
CA ILE A 372 4.35 16.40 4.07
C ILE A 372 4.65 15.60 2.79
N SER A 373 4.73 14.27 2.89
CA SER A 373 4.93 13.41 1.72
C SER A 373 3.73 13.49 0.78
N TYR A 374 2.49 13.45 1.29
CA TYR A 374 1.27 13.65 0.50
C TYR A 374 1.19 15.04 -0.16
N GLU A 375 1.62 16.11 0.53
CA GLU A 375 1.69 17.45 -0.06
C GLU A 375 2.70 17.53 -1.22
N ILE A 376 3.85 16.89 -1.08
CA ILE A 376 4.89 16.82 -2.12
C ILE A 376 4.42 15.94 -3.30
N GLU A 377 3.77 14.80 -3.03
CA GLU A 377 3.15 13.92 -4.03
C GLU A 377 2.15 14.70 -4.91
N GLN A 378 1.21 15.42 -4.28
CA GLN A 378 0.25 16.25 -5.02
C GLN A 378 0.91 17.33 -5.90
N VAL A 379 2.04 17.90 -5.47
CA VAL A 379 2.79 18.88 -6.28
C VAL A 379 3.50 18.20 -7.45
N LEU A 380 4.02 16.98 -7.22
CA LEU A 380 4.66 16.17 -8.26
C LEU A 380 3.67 15.61 -9.29
N ASP A 381 2.42 15.33 -8.92
CA ASP A 381 1.38 14.90 -9.85
C ASP A 381 0.84 16.06 -10.71
N LYS A 382 0.75 17.27 -10.14
CA LYS A 382 0.23 18.48 -10.82
C LYS A 382 1.21 19.14 -11.80
N GLY A 383 2.37 18.53 -12.07
CA GLY A 383 3.40 19.08 -12.98
C GLY A 383 4.34 20.14 -12.38
N SER A 384 4.09 20.61 -11.15
CA SER A 384 4.88 21.64 -10.46
C SER A 384 6.12 21.07 -9.74
N MET A 385 7.07 21.93 -9.32
CA MET A 385 8.15 21.52 -8.42
C MET A 385 7.77 21.77 -6.95
N PRO A 386 8.10 20.86 -6.01
CA PRO A 386 8.02 21.12 -4.57
C PRO A 386 8.85 22.35 -4.17
N SER A 387 8.37 23.10 -3.18
CA SER A 387 9.14 24.22 -2.64
C SER A 387 10.29 23.74 -1.75
N GLU A 388 11.38 24.49 -1.73
CA GLU A 388 12.53 24.28 -0.82
C GLU A 388 12.08 24.11 0.64
N LYS A 389 11.08 24.89 1.07
CA LYS A 389 10.45 24.78 2.39
C LYS A 389 9.79 23.42 2.64
N GLN A 390 9.14 22.82 1.63
CA GLN A 390 8.54 21.49 1.75
C GLN A 390 9.62 20.40 1.80
N LEU A 391 10.69 20.50 1.01
CA LEU A 391 11.81 19.56 1.05
C LEU A 391 12.54 19.62 2.41
N HIS A 392 12.75 20.82 2.95
CA HIS A 392 13.33 20.99 4.28
C HIS A 392 12.42 20.46 5.41
N LEU A 393 11.09 20.61 5.28
CA LEU A 393 10.13 19.98 6.20
C LEU A 393 10.12 18.45 6.09
N LEU A 394 10.21 17.90 4.87
CA LEU A 394 10.33 16.46 4.64
C LEU A 394 11.59 15.90 5.30
N ALA A 395 12.75 16.50 5.04
CA ALA A 395 14.02 16.11 5.65
C ALA A 395 13.94 16.14 7.18
N LYS A 396 13.39 17.23 7.76
CA LYS A 396 13.22 17.35 9.21
C LYS A 396 12.32 16.27 9.80
N TYR A 397 11.16 16.02 9.19
CA TYR A 397 10.23 15.01 9.71
C TYR A 397 10.80 13.60 9.53
N LEU A 398 11.44 13.29 8.39
CA LEU A 398 12.13 12.02 8.16
C LEU A 398 13.21 11.74 9.21
N SER A 399 14.10 12.70 9.49
CA SER A 399 15.11 12.56 10.54
C SER A 399 14.48 12.36 11.93
N SER A 400 13.39 13.06 12.25
CA SER A 400 12.68 12.90 13.53
C SER A 400 11.98 11.53 13.66
N THR A 401 11.49 10.96 12.56
CA THR A 401 10.90 9.62 12.53
C THR A 401 11.99 8.55 12.64
N ILE A 402 13.15 8.74 12.01
CA ILE A 402 14.32 7.86 12.12
C ILE A 402 14.90 7.87 13.54
N GLU A 403 15.05 9.03 14.17
CA GLU A 403 15.47 9.15 15.58
C GLU A 403 14.46 8.44 16.51
N SER A 404 13.17 8.59 16.25
CA SER A 404 12.10 7.87 16.97
C SER A 404 12.10 6.36 16.73
N ALA A 405 12.62 5.87 15.60
CA ALA A 405 12.76 4.44 15.30
C ALA A 405 13.99 3.86 16.02
N GLN A 406 15.13 4.54 15.94
CA GLN A 406 16.40 4.14 16.57
C GLN A 406 16.24 4.01 18.09
N LEU A 407 15.62 5.00 18.73
CA LEU A 407 15.35 4.96 20.18
C LEU A 407 14.56 3.73 20.64
N HIS A 408 13.69 3.16 19.80
CA HIS A 408 12.90 1.96 20.14
C HIS A 408 13.55 0.63 19.70
N LEU A 409 14.66 0.70 18.95
CA LEU A 409 15.51 -0.46 18.68
C LEU A 409 16.55 -0.67 19.79
N ASP A 410 16.98 0.42 20.43
CA ASP A 410 17.92 0.44 21.56
C ASP A 410 17.26 0.14 22.94
N GLU A 411 15.92 0.06 23.01
CA GLU A 411 15.11 -0.33 24.20
C GLU A 411 14.91 -1.84 24.37
#